data_AF-A0A2E9NU11-F1
#
_entry.id   AF-A0A2E9NU11-F1
#
_cell.length_a   1.000
_cell.length_b   1.000
_cell.length_c   1.000
_cell.angle_alpha   90.00
_cell.angle_beta   90.00
_cell.angle_gamma   90.00
#
_symmetry.space_group_name_H-M   'P 1'
#
loop_
_entity.id
_entity.type
_entity.pdbx_description
1 polymer ?
#
loop_
_entity_poly.entity_id
_entity_poly.type
_entity_poly.pdbx_seq_one_letter_code
_entity_poly.pdbx_strand_id
1 'polypeptide(L)'
;MSIGVTNVAFNHPDLGPLARLHQAPFEELPARQSKLAAETAQEERIRDLIERQGVDLVVLARYMQVLSDKLRQDLAGRYINIHHSFLSSLKGARPYHQAYKRGVKAIGAAAHDVTIDLDEGQIIDQEVERVGHTVGSDQLLATGRNIENYTLCRAVKAHSEHRVFVNGHKTVVLK
;
A
#
# COMPACT_ATOMS: atom_id res chain seq x y z
N MET A 1 -17.13 -0.36 13.08
CA MET A 1 -17.13 1.07 12.71
C MET A 1 -17.21 1.20 11.20
N SER A 2 -17.84 2.26 10.68
CA SER A 2 -17.77 2.61 9.25
C SER A 2 -16.53 3.46 9.00
N ILE A 3 -15.70 3.09 8.03
CA ILE A 3 -14.56 3.90 7.59
C ILE A 3 -15.09 4.98 6.65
N GLY A 4 -14.85 6.26 6.97
CA GLY A 4 -15.10 7.37 6.05
C GLY A 4 -13.89 7.61 5.17
N VAL A 5 -14.07 7.55 3.84
CA VAL A 5 -13.01 7.92 2.90
C VAL A 5 -13.02 9.44 2.74
N THR A 6 -12.03 10.12 3.34
CA THR A 6 -11.90 11.58 3.28
C THR A 6 -11.43 12.06 1.90
N ASN A 7 -10.52 11.32 1.26
CA ASN A 7 -9.95 11.66 -0.03
C ASN A 7 -9.30 10.45 -0.70
N VAL A 8 -9.21 10.50 -2.03
CA VAL A 8 -8.40 9.61 -2.86
C VAL A 8 -7.38 10.48 -3.59
N ALA A 9 -6.10 10.30 -3.29
CA ALA A 9 -5.03 11.03 -3.94
C ALA A 9 -4.19 10.10 -4.83
N PHE A 10 -3.91 10.50 -6.07
CA PHE A 10 -3.11 9.70 -6.99
C PHE A 10 -2.25 10.56 -7.91
N ASN A 11 -1.14 10.00 -8.38
CA ASN A 11 -0.17 10.72 -9.21
C ASN A 11 -0.51 10.73 -10.71
N HIS A 12 -1.65 10.14 -11.08
CA HIS A 12 -2.23 10.18 -12.41
C HIS A 12 -3.74 10.47 -12.32
N PRO A 13 -4.36 11.05 -13.35
CA PRO A 13 -5.78 11.39 -13.33
C PRO A 13 -6.72 10.17 -13.48
N ASP A 14 -6.19 8.98 -13.79
CA ASP A 14 -6.95 7.78 -14.18
C ASP A 14 -7.98 7.32 -13.13
N LEU A 15 -7.74 7.59 -11.85
CA LEU A 15 -8.64 7.21 -10.76
C LEU A 15 -9.75 8.23 -10.49
N GLY A 16 -9.69 9.43 -11.08
CA GLY A 16 -10.68 10.48 -10.87
C GLY A 16 -12.12 10.08 -11.22
N PRO A 17 -12.40 9.38 -12.33
CA PRO A 17 -13.74 8.85 -12.61
C PRO A 17 -14.23 7.83 -11.57
N LEU A 18 -13.34 6.96 -11.07
CA LEU A 18 -13.68 5.95 -10.08
C LEU A 18 -13.97 6.57 -8.71
N ALA A 19 -13.15 7.52 -8.26
CA ALA A 19 -13.39 8.26 -7.02
C ALA A 19 -14.74 8.98 -7.04
N ARG A 20 -15.07 9.66 -8.17
CA ARG A 20 -16.38 10.30 -8.36
C ARG A 20 -17.55 9.31 -8.32
N LEU A 21 -17.40 8.14 -8.94
CA LEU A 21 -18.42 7.08 -8.88
C LEU A 21 -18.72 6.66 -7.43
N HIS A 22 -17.70 6.62 -6.58
CA HIS A 22 -17.81 6.32 -5.16
C HIS A 22 -18.05 7.55 -4.27
N GLN A 23 -18.31 8.73 -4.85
CA GLN A 23 -18.53 10.00 -4.14
C GLN A 23 -17.37 10.38 -3.21
N ALA A 24 -16.16 9.92 -3.50
CA ALA A 24 -14.96 10.27 -2.77
C ALA A 24 -14.29 11.50 -3.43
N PRO A 25 -13.84 12.49 -2.63
CA PRO A 25 -12.98 13.57 -3.14
C PRO A 25 -11.74 13.00 -3.82
N PHE A 26 -11.32 13.60 -4.93
CA PHE A 26 -10.14 13.17 -5.68
C PHE A 26 -9.14 14.31 -5.81
N GLU A 27 -7.89 14.06 -5.41
CA GLU A 27 -6.78 14.98 -5.60
C GLU A 27 -5.76 14.37 -6.57
N GLU A 28 -5.45 15.09 -7.65
CA GLU A 28 -4.30 14.76 -8.48
C GLU A 28 -3.02 15.32 -7.85
N LEU A 29 -2.05 14.43 -7.64
CA LEU A 29 -0.71 14.70 -7.09
C LEU A 29 0.36 14.37 -8.13
N PRO A 30 0.53 15.18 -9.20
CA PRO A 30 1.37 14.83 -10.34
C PRO A 30 2.75 14.33 -9.95
N ALA A 31 3.22 13.27 -10.62
CA ALA A 31 4.55 12.72 -10.40
C ALA A 31 5.65 13.73 -10.81
N ARG A 32 6.81 13.60 -10.16
CA ARG A 32 7.98 14.49 -10.32
C ARG A 32 8.40 14.66 -11.79
N GLN A 33 8.77 15.88 -12.18
CA GLN A 33 9.52 16.12 -13.42
C GLN A 33 11.04 16.20 -13.18
N SER A 34 11.51 16.46 -11.94
CA SER A 34 12.93 16.43 -11.56
C SER A 34 13.14 16.07 -10.07
N LYS A 35 14.36 15.66 -9.71
CA LYS A 35 14.69 14.95 -8.47
C LYS A 35 14.86 15.82 -7.21
N LEU A 36 15.00 17.15 -7.31
CA LEU A 36 15.49 17.97 -6.18
C LEU A 36 14.54 19.08 -5.68
N ALA A 37 13.67 19.65 -6.54
CA ALA A 37 12.77 20.76 -6.14
C ALA A 37 11.31 20.33 -5.91
N ALA A 38 10.93 19.14 -6.40
CA ALA A 38 9.54 18.65 -6.39
C ALA A 38 9.21 17.73 -5.20
N GLU A 39 10.22 17.23 -4.48
CA GLU A 39 10.02 16.34 -3.33
C GLU A 39 9.27 17.06 -2.19
N THR A 40 9.52 18.36 -1.98
CA THR A 40 8.80 19.15 -0.98
C THR A 40 7.36 19.43 -1.38
N ALA A 41 7.10 19.90 -2.60
CA ALA A 41 5.76 20.40 -2.96
C ALA A 41 4.67 19.31 -3.00
N GLN A 42 4.98 18.11 -3.54
CA GLN A 42 4.00 17.01 -3.57
C GLN A 42 3.73 16.48 -2.16
N GLU A 43 4.78 16.27 -1.36
CA GLU A 43 4.64 15.74 -0.01
C GLU A 43 4.07 16.78 0.97
N GLU A 44 4.32 18.06 0.76
CA GLU A 44 3.64 19.15 1.47
C GLU A 44 2.15 19.13 1.18
N ARG A 45 1.73 18.92 -0.08
CA ARG A 45 0.29 18.73 -0.39
C ARG A 45 -0.28 17.51 0.31
N ILE A 46 0.46 16.40 0.41
CA ILE A 46 0.03 15.22 1.17
C ILE A 46 -0.15 15.56 2.66
N ARG A 47 0.84 16.22 3.29
CA ARG A 47 0.74 16.65 4.70
C ARG A 47 -0.44 17.59 4.91
N ASP A 48 -0.57 18.58 4.03
CA ASP A 48 -1.62 19.58 4.08
C ASP A 48 -3.02 18.95 3.95
N LEU A 49 -3.20 17.96 3.07
CA LEU A 49 -4.44 17.19 2.98
C LEU A 49 -4.74 16.43 4.28
N ILE A 50 -3.74 15.75 4.83
CA ILE A 50 -3.87 14.99 6.08
C ILE A 50 -4.28 15.90 7.24
N GLU A 51 -3.61 17.05 7.38
CA GLU A 51 -3.88 18.00 8.45
C GLU A 51 -5.25 18.68 8.28
N ARG A 52 -5.54 19.22 7.09
CA ARG A 52 -6.80 19.97 6.84
C ARG A 52 -8.05 19.09 6.96
N GLN A 53 -7.93 17.80 6.62
CA GLN A 53 -9.06 16.87 6.66
C GLN A 53 -9.10 16.02 7.92
N GLY A 54 -8.12 16.16 8.83
CA GLY A 54 -8.06 15.37 10.06
C GLY A 54 -7.95 13.86 9.78
N VAL A 55 -7.09 13.45 8.85
CA VAL A 55 -6.98 12.05 8.44
C VAL A 55 -6.31 11.20 9.54
N ASP A 56 -7.02 10.18 10.01
CA ASP A 56 -6.53 9.26 11.04
C ASP A 56 -5.60 8.16 10.49
N LEU A 57 -5.83 7.76 9.24
CA LEU A 57 -5.11 6.66 8.58
C LEU A 57 -4.92 6.96 7.10
N VAL A 58 -3.69 6.77 6.62
CA VAL A 58 -3.35 6.80 5.21
C VAL A 58 -3.09 5.39 4.70
N VAL A 59 -3.67 5.06 3.56
CA VAL A 59 -3.54 3.73 2.95
C VAL A 59 -2.79 3.86 1.63
N LEU A 60 -1.56 3.33 1.57
CA LEU A 60 -0.78 3.25 0.34
C LEU A 60 -1.24 2.03 -0.47
N ALA A 61 -2.40 2.15 -1.12
CA ALA A 61 -2.99 1.11 -1.95
C ALA A 61 -2.21 0.95 -3.27
N ARG A 62 -1.03 0.31 -3.20
CA ARG A 62 -0.09 0.15 -4.32
C ARG A 62 0.41 1.48 -4.87
N TYR A 63 0.68 2.44 -3.99
CA TYR A 63 1.31 3.71 -4.37
C TYR A 63 2.80 3.49 -4.67
N MET A 64 3.20 3.74 -5.91
CA MET A 64 4.51 3.32 -6.44
C MET A 64 5.63 4.35 -6.24
N GLN A 65 5.35 5.52 -5.65
CA GLN A 65 6.37 6.53 -5.39
C GLN A 65 7.00 6.28 -4.02
N VAL A 66 8.33 6.34 -3.97
CA VAL A 66 9.07 6.28 -2.70
C VAL A 66 8.87 7.61 -1.96
N LEU A 67 8.32 7.53 -0.75
CA LEU A 67 8.14 8.68 0.15
C LEU A 67 9.49 9.09 0.76
N SER A 68 9.70 10.38 0.98
CA SER A 68 10.89 10.88 1.68
C SER A 68 10.96 10.36 3.12
N ASP A 69 12.16 10.33 3.70
CA ASP A 69 12.35 9.95 5.10
C ASP A 69 11.54 10.86 6.03
N LYS A 70 11.45 12.16 5.71
CA LYS A 70 10.71 13.14 6.50
C LYS A 70 9.22 12.79 6.55
N LEU A 71 8.59 12.56 5.40
CA LEU A 71 7.17 12.20 5.36
C LEU A 71 6.88 10.87 6.07
N ARG A 72 7.80 9.89 5.95
CA ARG A 72 7.67 8.61 6.65
C ARG A 72 7.80 8.76 8.17
N GLN A 73 8.67 9.65 8.65
CA GLN A 73 8.81 9.94 10.08
C GLN A 73 7.59 10.66 10.65
N ASP A 74 7.08 11.68 9.96
CA ASP A 74 5.93 12.47 10.40
C ASP A 74 4.66 11.60 10.60
N LEU A 75 4.62 10.44 9.95
CA LEU A 75 3.41 9.64 9.79
C LEU A 75 3.57 8.17 10.23
N ALA A 76 4.65 7.88 10.97
CA ALA A 76 4.87 6.57 11.57
C ALA A 76 3.65 6.15 12.41
N GLY A 77 3.18 4.91 12.19
CA GLY A 77 2.00 4.36 12.86
C GLY A 77 0.64 4.89 12.36
N ARG A 78 0.62 5.71 11.30
CA ARG A 78 -0.62 6.21 10.64
C ARG A 78 -0.74 5.77 9.18
N TYR A 79 0.16 4.93 8.70
CA TYR A 79 0.24 4.53 7.31
C TYR A 79 0.26 3.02 7.17
N ILE A 80 -0.68 2.47 6.40
CA ILE A 80 -0.66 1.06 6.01
C ILE A 80 -0.22 0.97 4.55
N ASN A 81 0.81 0.19 4.29
CA ASN A 81 1.26 -0.14 2.95
C ASN A 81 0.90 -1.57 2.57
N ILE A 82 0.76 -1.83 1.27
CA ILE A 82 0.65 -3.17 0.70
C ILE A 82 1.76 -3.41 -0.30
N HIS A 83 2.48 -4.51 -0.13
CA HIS A 83 3.40 -5.00 -1.14
C HIS A 83 3.20 -6.51 -1.32
N HIS A 84 3.62 -6.99 -2.48
CA HIS A 84 3.66 -8.42 -2.72
C HIS A 84 4.72 -9.04 -1.79
N SER A 85 4.35 -10.11 -1.09
CA SER A 85 5.22 -10.87 -0.21
C SER A 85 5.71 -12.13 -0.93
N PHE A 86 6.85 -12.69 -0.50
CA PHE A 86 7.58 -13.80 -1.15
C PHE A 86 8.21 -13.51 -2.53
N LEU A 87 8.00 -12.33 -3.11
CA LEU A 87 8.78 -11.86 -4.26
C LEU A 87 9.97 -10.99 -3.83
N SER A 88 10.34 -10.97 -2.54
CA SER A 88 11.54 -10.26 -2.06
C SER A 88 12.84 -10.75 -2.72
N SER A 89 12.87 -12.00 -3.19
CA SER A 89 13.94 -12.53 -4.06
C SER A 89 13.83 -12.11 -5.53
N LEU A 90 12.73 -11.47 -5.93
CA LEU A 90 12.38 -11.05 -7.30
C LEU A 90 12.25 -9.53 -7.35
N LYS A 91 13.36 -8.86 -7.03
CA LYS A 91 13.48 -7.39 -7.05
C LYS A 91 13.30 -6.85 -8.47
N GLY A 92 12.82 -5.61 -8.58
CA GLY A 92 12.69 -4.88 -9.84
C GLY A 92 11.33 -5.02 -10.54
N ALA A 93 11.29 -4.65 -11.82
CA ALA A 93 10.04 -4.52 -12.55
C ALA A 93 9.36 -5.87 -12.85
N ARG A 94 8.01 -5.85 -12.96
CA ARG A 94 7.15 -6.98 -13.36
C ARG A 94 7.35 -8.25 -12.49
N PRO A 95 7.15 -8.15 -11.16
CA PRO A 95 7.48 -9.23 -10.23
C PRO A 95 6.69 -10.53 -10.51
N TYR A 96 5.44 -10.43 -10.98
CA TYR A 96 4.64 -11.60 -11.39
C TYR A 96 5.15 -12.31 -12.65
N HIS A 97 5.77 -11.59 -13.58
CA HIS A 97 6.42 -12.22 -14.73
C HIS A 97 7.67 -12.98 -14.32
N GLN A 98 8.43 -12.42 -13.37
CA GLN A 98 9.58 -13.12 -12.80
C GLN A 98 9.14 -14.37 -12.02
N ALA A 99 8.06 -14.27 -11.24
CA ALA A 99 7.45 -15.40 -10.54
C ALA A 99 7.05 -16.54 -11.49
N TYR A 100 6.39 -16.20 -12.61
CA TYR A 100 6.05 -17.15 -13.67
C TYR A 100 7.30 -17.84 -14.22
N LYS A 101 8.30 -17.07 -14.67
CA LYS A 101 9.55 -17.61 -15.22
C LYS A 101 10.31 -18.50 -14.23
N ARG A 102 10.26 -18.15 -12.94
CA ARG A 102 10.91 -18.91 -11.86
C ARG A 102 10.15 -20.18 -11.50
N GLY A 103 8.90 -20.31 -11.92
CA GLY A 103 8.03 -21.45 -11.65
C GLY A 103 7.64 -21.57 -10.18
N VAL A 104 7.41 -20.43 -9.50
CA VAL A 104 7.04 -20.40 -8.08
C VAL A 104 5.81 -21.27 -7.81
N LYS A 105 5.68 -21.77 -6.58
CA LYS A 105 4.55 -22.61 -6.15
C LYS A 105 3.61 -21.91 -5.17
N ALA A 106 3.94 -20.68 -4.82
CA ALA A 106 3.11 -19.79 -4.05
C ALA A 106 3.44 -18.33 -4.37
N ILE A 107 2.46 -17.46 -4.17
CA ILE A 107 2.60 -16.00 -4.19
C ILE A 107 1.88 -15.44 -2.96
N GLY A 108 2.28 -14.25 -2.50
CA GLY A 108 1.66 -13.66 -1.32
C GLY A 108 1.66 -12.14 -1.34
N ALA A 109 1.06 -11.57 -0.30
CA ALA A 109 1.09 -10.14 -0.01
C ALA A 109 1.25 -9.91 1.49
N ALA A 110 1.84 -8.78 1.84
CA ALA A 110 2.00 -8.35 3.23
C ALA A 110 1.55 -6.90 3.36
N ALA A 111 0.65 -6.67 4.32
CA ALA A 111 0.27 -5.34 4.76
C ALA A 111 1.02 -5.01 6.04
N HIS A 112 1.61 -3.83 6.11
CA HIS A 112 2.46 -3.41 7.22
C HIS A 112 2.38 -1.90 7.44
N ASP A 113 2.78 -1.46 8.63
CA ASP A 113 2.96 -0.03 8.90
C ASP A 113 4.09 0.54 8.04
N VAL A 114 4.01 1.81 7.65
CA VAL A 114 5.15 2.48 6.97
C VAL A 114 6.17 2.95 8.00
N THR A 115 7.42 2.57 7.77
CA THR A 115 8.58 2.98 8.58
C THR A 115 9.64 3.67 7.72
N ILE A 116 10.71 4.17 8.36
CA ILE A 116 11.90 4.72 7.67
C ILE A 116 12.62 3.69 6.79
N ASP A 117 12.48 2.40 7.11
CA ASP A 117 13.00 1.32 6.29
C ASP A 117 11.92 0.92 5.28
N LEU A 118 12.26 1.00 3.98
CA LEU A 118 11.32 0.76 2.88
C LEU A 118 10.86 -0.70 2.88
N ASP A 119 9.54 -0.90 2.94
CA ASP A 119 8.89 -2.23 2.97
C ASP A 119 9.29 -3.13 4.16
N GLU A 120 9.82 -2.55 5.25
CA GLU A 120 10.29 -3.30 6.43
C GLU A 120 9.55 -2.94 7.73
N GLY A 121 8.38 -2.30 7.62
CA GLY A 121 7.60 -1.96 8.79
C GLY A 121 6.91 -3.15 9.44
N GLN A 122 6.31 -2.92 10.61
CA GLN A 122 5.67 -3.97 11.39
C GLN A 122 4.50 -4.59 10.62
N ILE A 123 4.58 -5.89 10.39
CA ILE A 123 3.56 -6.65 9.65
C ILE A 123 2.24 -6.66 10.43
N ILE A 124 1.15 -6.27 9.76
CA ILE A 124 -0.22 -6.31 10.29
C ILE A 124 -0.93 -7.58 9.81
N ASP A 125 -0.77 -7.92 8.53
CA ASP A 125 -1.41 -9.08 7.93
C ASP A 125 -0.60 -9.64 6.76
N GLN A 126 -0.72 -10.94 6.52
CA GLN A 126 -0.12 -11.64 5.39
C GLN A 126 -1.07 -12.68 4.82
N GLU A 127 -0.99 -12.86 3.50
CA GLU A 127 -1.74 -13.89 2.82
C GLU A 127 -0.86 -14.56 1.76
N VAL A 128 -1.09 -15.86 1.55
CA VAL A 128 -0.34 -16.68 0.60
C VAL A 128 -1.28 -17.62 -0.12
N GLU A 129 -1.19 -17.66 -1.45
CA GLU A 129 -1.92 -18.61 -2.28
C GLU A 129 -0.96 -19.54 -3.02
N ARG A 130 -1.32 -20.82 -3.07
CA ARG A 130 -0.57 -21.81 -3.86
C ARG A 130 -0.91 -21.66 -5.34
N VAL A 131 0.10 -21.74 -6.19
CA VAL A 131 -0.05 -21.64 -7.65
C VAL A 131 0.56 -22.85 -8.36
N GLY A 132 -0.10 -23.28 -9.43
CA GLY A 132 0.28 -24.44 -10.23
C GLY A 132 1.12 -24.08 -11.46
N HIS A 133 1.70 -25.09 -12.12
CA HIS A 133 2.44 -24.92 -13.37
C HIS A 133 1.53 -24.60 -14.58
N THR A 134 0.21 -24.78 -14.43
CA THR A 134 -0.80 -24.47 -15.43
C THR A 134 -1.19 -22.99 -15.46
N VAL A 135 -0.72 -22.20 -14.49
CA VAL A 135 -1.10 -20.79 -14.32
C VAL A 135 -0.17 -19.89 -15.14
N GLY A 136 -0.76 -19.14 -16.08
CA GLY A 136 -0.03 -18.16 -16.90
C GLY A 136 0.37 -16.90 -16.12
N SER A 137 1.23 -16.06 -16.72
CA SER A 137 1.68 -14.80 -16.09
C SER A 137 0.54 -13.84 -15.76
N ASP A 138 -0.48 -13.76 -16.61
CA ASP A 138 -1.62 -12.85 -16.43
C ASP A 138 -2.56 -13.35 -15.33
N GLN A 139 -2.74 -14.67 -15.23
CA GLN A 139 -3.47 -15.29 -14.13
C GLN A 139 -2.73 -15.09 -12.80
N LEU A 140 -1.40 -15.25 -12.78
CA LEU A 140 -0.60 -14.95 -11.59
C LEU A 140 -0.72 -13.49 -11.15
N LEU A 141 -0.73 -12.55 -12.11
CA LEU A 141 -0.97 -11.13 -11.81
C LEU A 141 -2.37 -10.90 -11.23
N ALA A 142 -3.40 -11.53 -11.80
CA ALA A 142 -4.77 -11.42 -11.31
C ALA A 142 -4.92 -11.99 -9.89
N THR A 143 -4.39 -13.19 -9.65
CA THR A 143 -4.34 -13.81 -8.32
C THR A 143 -3.59 -12.92 -7.33
N GLY A 144 -2.42 -12.40 -7.72
CA GLY A 144 -1.64 -11.48 -6.89
C GLY A 144 -2.40 -10.22 -6.48
N ARG A 145 -3.11 -9.58 -7.41
CA ARG A 145 -3.97 -8.43 -7.12
C ARG A 145 -5.08 -8.76 -6.13
N ASN A 146 -5.69 -9.94 -6.24
CA ASN A 146 -6.72 -10.37 -5.30
C ASN A 146 -6.16 -10.55 -3.89
N ILE A 147 -5.02 -11.23 -3.76
CA ILE A 147 -4.34 -11.42 -2.48
C ILE A 147 -3.97 -10.06 -1.86
N GLU A 148 -3.37 -9.17 -2.64
CA GLU A 148 -3.03 -7.81 -2.19
C GLU A 148 -4.27 -7.06 -1.67
N ASN A 149 -5.38 -7.11 -2.41
CA ASN A 149 -6.63 -6.47 -1.99
C ASN A 149 -7.15 -7.05 -0.67
N TYR A 150 -7.23 -8.38 -0.54
CA TYR A 150 -7.73 -9.02 0.68
C TYR A 150 -6.85 -8.71 1.89
N THR A 151 -5.53 -8.85 1.76
CA THR A 151 -4.58 -8.55 2.84
C THR A 151 -4.69 -7.09 3.28
N LEU A 152 -4.75 -6.15 2.34
CA LEU A 152 -4.89 -4.73 2.65
C LEU A 152 -6.22 -4.45 3.34
N CYS A 153 -7.33 -4.98 2.83
CA CYS A 153 -8.65 -4.80 3.43
C CYS A 153 -8.71 -5.33 4.87
N ARG A 154 -8.11 -6.50 5.15
CA ARG A 154 -8.06 -7.05 6.51
C ARG A 154 -7.21 -6.19 7.45
N ALA A 155 -6.06 -5.70 7.00
CA ALA A 155 -5.21 -4.81 7.78
C ALA A 155 -5.91 -3.48 8.10
N VAL A 156 -6.50 -2.83 7.09
CA VAL A 156 -7.27 -1.60 7.26
C VAL A 156 -8.46 -1.80 8.21
N LYS A 157 -9.19 -2.92 8.06
CA LYS A 157 -10.29 -3.27 8.97
C LYS A 157 -9.79 -3.41 10.41
N ALA A 158 -8.73 -4.19 10.63
CA ALA A 158 -8.16 -4.37 11.97
C ALA A 158 -7.69 -3.06 12.60
N HIS A 159 -7.06 -2.18 11.82
CA HIS A 159 -6.64 -0.88 12.28
C HIS A 159 -7.85 0.00 12.65
N SER A 160 -8.88 0.06 11.78
CA SER A 160 -10.10 0.84 12.02
C SER A 160 -10.95 0.36 13.20
N GLU A 161 -10.75 -0.89 13.63
CA GLU A 161 -11.40 -1.48 14.79
C GLU A 161 -10.52 -1.41 16.06
N HIS A 162 -9.42 -0.67 16.01
CA HIS A 162 -8.44 -0.53 17.10
C HIS A 162 -7.90 -1.89 17.60
N ARG A 163 -7.71 -2.84 16.68
CA ARG A 163 -7.22 -4.19 17.01
C ARG A 163 -5.72 -4.38 16.81
N VAL A 164 -5.02 -3.40 16.22
CA VAL A 164 -3.59 -3.49 15.90
C VAL A 164 -2.78 -2.72 16.93
N PHE A 165 -1.83 -3.39 17.59
CA PHE A 165 -0.94 -2.79 18.58
C PHE A 165 0.52 -3.07 18.22
N VAL A 166 1.35 -2.02 18.19
CA VAL A 166 2.79 -2.16 17.96
C VAL A 166 3.47 -2.82 19.16
N ASN A 167 4.30 -3.83 18.91
CA ASN A 167 5.11 -4.53 19.90
C ASN A 167 6.55 -4.71 19.38
N GLY A 168 7.38 -3.69 19.57
CA GLY A 168 8.74 -3.63 19.03
C GLY A 168 8.73 -3.68 17.50
N HIS A 169 9.34 -4.71 16.92
CA HIS A 169 9.40 -4.94 15.46
C HIS A 169 8.22 -5.76 14.92
N LYS A 170 7.16 -5.96 15.70
CA LYS A 170 5.99 -6.76 15.32
C LYS A 170 4.70 -6.05 15.70
N THR A 171 3.56 -6.63 15.34
CA THR A 171 2.25 -6.22 15.84
C THR A 171 1.58 -7.33 16.64
N VAL A 172 0.68 -6.94 17.54
CA VAL A 172 -0.35 -7.80 18.14
C VAL A 172 -1.68 -7.41 17.50
N VAL A 173 -2.35 -8.36 16.85
CA VAL A 173 -3.66 -8.14 16.22
C VAL A 173 -4.74 -8.92 16.97
N LEU A 174 -5.64 -8.22 17.65
CA LEU A 174 -6.75 -8.83 18.39
C LEU A 174 -7.79 -9.45 17.44
N LYS A 175 -8.47 -10.51 17.89
CA LYS A 175 -9.54 -11.19 17.13
C LYS A 175 -10.92 -10.73 17.57
#